data_AF-A0A086ZVM7-F1
#
_entry.id   AF-A0A086ZVM7-F1
#
_cell.length_a   1.000
_cell.length_b   1.000
_cell.length_c   1.000
_cell.angle_alpha   90.00
_cell.angle_beta   90.00
_cell.angle_gamma   90.00
#
_symmetry.space_group_name_H-M   'P 1'
#
loop_
_entity.id
_entity.type
_entity.pdbx_description
1 polymer ?
#
loop_
_entity_poly.entity_id
_entity_poly.type
_entity_poly.pdbx_seq_one_letter_code
_entity_poly.pdbx_strand_id
1 'polypeptide(L)'
;MADDVPDEEALPLYRELRPYCDALDEELLWGLDTGFETGEYYYALSWLIADVLEHDLDVPCDVLLKAYRVLMHEDGDEYRPLLERYLRRRSR
;
A
#
# COMPACT_ATOMS: atom_id res chain seq x y z
N MET A 1 -18.54 8.55 14.31
CA MET A 1 -18.28 7.17 13.86
C MET A 1 -16.85 7.23 13.42
N ALA A 2 -15.91 6.78 14.24
CA ALA A 2 -14.51 6.75 13.83
C ALA A 2 -14.42 5.71 12.70
N ASP A 3 -13.87 6.12 11.57
CA ASP A 3 -13.53 5.24 10.46
C ASP A 3 -12.34 4.36 10.87
N ASP A 4 -12.53 3.50 11.89
CA ASP A 4 -11.58 2.45 12.23
C ASP A 4 -11.56 1.49 11.04
N VAL A 5 -10.64 1.69 10.09
CA VAL A 5 -10.28 0.61 9.16
C VAL A 5 -9.75 -0.52 10.06
N PRO A 6 -10.37 -1.70 10.07
CA PRO A 6 -9.93 -2.74 10.97
C PRO A 6 -8.55 -3.17 10.50
N ASP A 7 -7.54 -2.93 11.34
CA ASP A 7 -6.19 -3.46 11.23
C ASP A 7 -6.15 -4.95 10.81
N GLU A 8 -7.21 -5.70 11.12
CA GLU A 8 -7.47 -7.07 10.67
C GLU A 8 -7.52 -7.25 9.13
N GLU A 9 -8.06 -6.28 8.39
CA GLU A 9 -8.12 -6.32 6.92
C GLU A 9 -6.79 -5.91 6.28
N ALA A 10 -6.07 -4.98 6.90
CA ALA A 10 -4.79 -4.48 6.39
C ALA A 10 -3.66 -5.52 6.52
N LEU A 11 -3.64 -6.28 7.61
CA LEU A 11 -2.60 -7.28 7.90
C LEU A 11 -2.36 -8.29 6.75
N PRO A 12 -3.37 -9.02 6.25
CA PRO A 12 -3.14 -10.00 5.19
C PRO A 12 -2.72 -9.32 3.87
N LEU A 13 -3.15 -8.08 3.62
CA LEU A 13 -2.87 -7.34 2.39
C LEU A 13 -1.45 -6.78 2.38
N TYR A 14 -0.95 -6.31 3.53
CA TYR A 14 0.46 -5.93 3.66
C TYR A 14 1.37 -7.12 3.34
N ARG A 15 1.09 -8.29 3.93
CA ARG A 15 1.87 -9.52 3.67
C ARG A 15 1.82 -9.97 2.21
N GLU A 16 0.70 -9.74 1.53
CA GLU A 16 0.53 -10.08 0.11
C GLU A 16 1.28 -9.09 -0.80
N LEU A 17 1.29 -7.80 -0.46
CA LEU A 17 1.89 -6.73 -1.26
C LEU A 17 3.41 -6.59 -1.05
N ARG A 18 3.88 -6.73 0.19
CA ARG A 18 5.27 -6.49 0.62
C ARG A 18 6.35 -7.21 -0.19
N PRO A 19 6.18 -8.49 -0.63
CA PRO A 19 7.19 -9.20 -1.42
C PRO A 19 7.48 -8.58 -2.79
N TYR A 20 6.58 -7.76 -3.33
CA TYR A 20 6.81 -7.07 -4.61
C TYR A 20 7.66 -5.80 -4.46
N CYS A 21 7.98 -5.43 -3.22
CA CYS A 21 8.54 -4.12 -2.90
C CYS A 21 10.02 -4.18 -2.48
N ASP A 22 10.70 -5.33 -2.67
CA ASP A 22 12.12 -5.51 -2.34
C ASP A 22 13.08 -4.60 -3.14
N ALA A 23 12.58 -3.91 -4.16
CA ALA A 23 13.33 -2.89 -4.91
C ALA A 23 13.36 -1.51 -4.21
N LEU A 24 12.59 -1.32 -3.15
CA LEU A 24 12.63 -0.11 -2.32
C LEU A 24 13.93 -0.05 -1.51
N ASP A 25 14.24 1.16 -1.05
CA ASP A 25 15.39 1.39 -0.16
C ASP A 25 15.23 0.63 1.17
N GLU A 26 16.34 0.10 1.70
CA GLU A 26 16.35 -0.68 2.94
C GLU A 26 15.81 0.12 4.14
N GLU A 27 16.04 1.44 4.20
CA GLU A 27 15.55 2.31 5.27
C GLU A 27 14.02 2.45 5.21
N LEU A 28 13.45 2.59 4.00
CA LEU A 28 11.99 2.64 3.80
C LEU A 28 11.35 1.32 4.20
N LEU A 29 11.91 0.21 3.71
CA LEU A 29 11.42 -1.13 4.04
C LEU A 29 11.49 -1.41 5.54
N TRP A 30 12.57 -1.00 6.20
CA TRP A 30 12.71 -1.13 7.64
C TRP A 30 11.64 -0.33 8.39
N GLY A 31 11.33 0.89 7.97
CA GLY A 31 10.27 1.70 8.57
C GLY A 31 8.89 1.06 8.45
N LEU A 32 8.54 0.56 7.25
CA LEU A 32 7.28 -0.11 6.98
C LEU A 32 7.14 -1.42 7.77
N ASP A 33 8.19 -2.25 7.76
CA ASP A 33 8.20 -3.53 8.46
C ASP A 33 8.17 -3.32 9.98
N THR A 34 8.81 -2.28 10.50
CA THR A 34 8.74 -1.92 11.93
C THR A 34 7.33 -1.48 12.33
N GLY A 35 6.69 -0.61 11.53
CA GLY A 35 5.30 -0.19 11.79
C GLY A 35 4.32 -1.38 11.72
N PHE A 36 4.56 -2.31 10.80
CA PHE A 36 3.81 -3.56 10.75
C PHE A 36 4.03 -4.40 12.02
N GLU A 37 5.26 -4.54 12.51
CA GLU A 37 5.58 -5.32 13.72
C GLU A 37 5.03 -4.71 15.02
N THR A 38 4.82 -3.39 15.08
CA THR A 38 4.22 -2.71 16.24
C THR A 38 2.69 -2.78 16.24
N GLY A 39 2.08 -3.35 15.20
CA GLY A 39 0.63 -3.49 15.08
C GLY A 39 -0.05 -2.36 14.33
N GLU A 40 0.70 -1.43 13.73
CA GLU A 40 0.18 -0.33 12.92
C GLU A 40 -0.07 -0.79 11.48
N TYR A 41 -0.85 -1.87 11.30
CA TYR A 41 -0.97 -2.56 10.01
C TYR A 41 -1.58 -1.68 8.94
N TYR A 42 -2.59 -0.87 9.30
CA TYR A 42 -3.17 0.10 8.39
C TYR A 42 -2.13 1.08 7.85
N TYR A 43 -1.37 1.73 8.74
CA TYR A 43 -0.39 2.74 8.34
C TYR A 43 0.75 2.13 7.52
N ALA A 44 1.24 0.96 7.94
CA ALA A 44 2.25 0.23 7.17
C ALA A 44 1.75 -0.11 5.75
N LEU A 45 0.49 -0.54 5.60
CA LEU A 45 -0.11 -0.81 4.28
C LEU A 45 -0.31 0.46 3.46
N SER A 46 -0.84 1.52 4.07
CA SER A 46 -1.10 2.80 3.41
C SER A 46 0.19 3.38 2.82
N TRP A 47 1.27 3.42 3.61
CA TRP A 47 2.57 3.89 3.15
C TRP A 47 3.21 2.98 2.12
N LEU A 48 3.11 1.65 2.27
CA LEU A 48 3.61 0.72 1.26
C LEU A 48 2.91 0.92 -0.10
N ILE A 49 1.60 1.19 -0.10
CA ILE A 49 0.86 1.52 -1.34
C ILE A 49 1.35 2.84 -1.92
N ALA A 50 1.58 3.87 -1.10
CA ALA A 50 2.15 5.14 -1.56
C ALA A 50 3.51 4.91 -2.24
N ASP A 51 4.43 4.18 -1.61
CA ASP A 51 5.75 3.86 -2.16
C ASP A 51 5.66 3.09 -3.48
N VAL A 52 4.76 2.11 -3.58
CA VAL A 52 4.50 1.38 -4.84
C VAL A 52 4.13 2.35 -5.97
N LEU A 53 3.25 3.31 -5.68
CA LEU A 53 2.72 4.26 -6.65
C LEU A 53 3.72 5.38 -7.01
N GLU A 54 4.53 5.81 -6.07
CA GLU A 54 5.55 6.85 -6.24
C GLU A 54 6.78 6.33 -6.99
N HIS A 55 7.20 5.11 -6.69
CA HIS A 55 8.36 4.46 -7.29
C HIS A 55 8.03 3.59 -8.52
N ASP A 56 6.75 3.53 -8.93
CA ASP A 56 6.27 2.73 -10.06
C ASP A 56 6.70 1.24 -9.97
N LEU A 57 6.60 0.65 -8.77
CA LEU A 57 7.09 -0.71 -8.50
C LEU A 57 6.36 -1.79 -9.32
N ASP A 58 7.03 -2.94 -9.54
CA ASP A 58 6.48 -4.00 -10.37
C ASP A 58 5.45 -4.89 -9.63
N VAL A 59 4.25 -4.37 -9.34
CA VAL A 59 3.19 -5.10 -8.61
C VAL A 59 2.03 -5.54 -9.52
N PRO A 60 1.52 -6.79 -9.40
CA PRO A 60 0.28 -7.21 -10.04
C PRO A 60 -0.91 -6.28 -9.71
N CYS A 61 -1.65 -5.85 -10.73
CA CYS A 61 -2.71 -4.86 -10.56
C CYS A 61 -3.85 -5.35 -9.64
N ASP A 62 -4.15 -6.64 -9.64
CA ASP A 62 -5.17 -7.24 -8.77
C ASP A 62 -4.77 -7.18 -7.29
N VAL A 63 -3.50 -7.46 -6.98
CA VAL A 63 -2.94 -7.35 -5.62
C VAL A 63 -3.00 -5.88 -5.16
N LEU A 64 -2.51 -4.95 -5.98
CA LEU A 64 -2.52 -3.52 -5.64
C LEU A 64 -3.94 -2.98 -5.46
N LEU A 65 -4.88 -3.33 -6.35
CA LEU A 65 -6.26 -2.86 -6.25
C LEU A 65 -7.01 -3.45 -5.05
N LYS A 66 -6.68 -4.69 -4.65
CA LYS A 66 -7.23 -5.31 -3.44
C LYS A 66 -6.74 -4.58 -2.19
N ALA A 67 -5.44 -4.27 -2.12
CA ALA A 67 -4.83 -3.49 -1.05
C ALA A 67 -5.39 -2.06 -0.99
N TYR A 68 -5.50 -1.38 -2.12
CA TYR A 68 -6.00 -0.01 -2.19
C TYR A 68 -7.46 0.15 -1.74
N ARG A 69 -8.30 -0.88 -1.95
CA ARG A 69 -9.73 -0.83 -1.59
C ARG A 69 -10.01 -0.72 -0.09
N VAL A 70 -9.05 -1.10 0.76
CA VAL A 70 -9.21 -1.03 2.22
C VAL A 70 -8.66 0.27 2.81
N LEU A 71 -8.10 1.17 2.00
CA LEU A 71 -7.66 2.48 2.47
C LEU A 71 -8.84 3.28 3.01
N MET A 72 -8.58 4.07 4.06
CA MET A 72 -9.50 5.10 4.50
C MET A 72 -9.81 6.03 3.34
N HIS A 73 -11.00 6.64 3.38
CA HIS A 73 -11.44 7.53 2.30
C HIS A 73 -10.45 8.67 2.02
N GLU A 74 -9.80 9.21 3.06
CA GLU A 74 -8.80 10.28 2.94
C GLU A 74 -7.57 9.82 2.15
N ASP A 75 -6.88 8.76 2.60
CA ASP A 75 -5.71 8.21 1.92
C ASP A 75 -6.05 7.70 0.51
N GLY A 76 -7.23 7.06 0.37
CA GLY A 76 -7.74 6.63 -0.93
C GLY A 76 -7.88 7.80 -1.89
N ASP A 77 -8.53 8.88 -1.48
CA ASP A 77 -8.70 10.08 -2.30
C ASP A 77 -7.37 10.76 -2.64
N GLU A 78 -6.43 10.80 -1.68
CA GLU A 78 -5.08 11.33 -1.89
C GLU A 78 -4.32 10.53 -2.95
N TYR A 79 -4.34 9.19 -2.86
CA TYR A 79 -3.53 8.32 -3.73
C TYR A 79 -4.20 8.04 -5.08
N ARG A 80 -5.49 8.35 -5.24
CA ARG A 80 -6.27 8.10 -6.46
C ARG A 80 -5.59 8.61 -7.73
N PRO A 81 -5.04 9.84 -7.81
CA PRO A 81 -4.38 10.33 -9.02
C PRO A 81 -3.12 9.53 -9.37
N LEU A 82 -2.37 9.07 -8.36
CA LEU A 82 -1.18 8.25 -8.54
C LEU A 82 -1.55 6.84 -9.04
N LEU A 83 -2.59 6.22 -8.45
CA LEU A 83 -3.11 4.94 -8.90
C LEU A 83 -3.57 4.98 -10.36
N GLU A 84 -4.35 5.99 -10.75
CA GLU A 84 -4.78 6.13 -12.14
C GLU A 84 -3.58 6.29 -13.10
N ARG A 85 -2.56 7.05 -12.69
CA ARG A 85 -1.33 7.21 -13.49
C ARG A 85 -0.60 5.88 -13.65
N TYR A 86 -0.44 5.13 -12.57
CA TYR A 86 0.19 3.82 -12.55
C TYR A 86 -0.54 2.83 -13.48
N LEU A 87 -1.87 2.72 -13.35
CA LEU A 87 -2.69 1.82 -14.18
C LEU A 87 -2.65 2.18 -15.68
N ARG A 88 -2.64 3.48 -16.01
CA ARG A 88 -2.50 3.95 -17.40
C ARG A 88 -1.17 3.55 -18.03
N ARG A 89 -0.08 3.54 -17.26
CA ARG A 89 1.25 3.11 -17.73
C ARG A 89 1.31 1.61 -17.97
N ARG A 90 0.67 0.83 -17.11
CA ARG A 90 0.58 -0.65 -17.19
C ARG A 90 -0.26 -1.18 -18.35
N SER A 91 -1.21 -0.38 -18.82
CA SER A 91 -2.14 -0.77 -19.88
C SER A 91 -1.63 -0.48 -21.31
N ARG A 92 -0.36 -0.06 -21.44
CA ARG A 92 0.31 0.19 -22.72
C ARG A 92 1.27 -0.93 -23.06
#